data_AF-A0A2R5GGL9-F1
#
_entry.id   AF-A0A2R5GGL9-F1
#
_cell.length_a   1.000
_cell.length_b   1.000
_cell.length_c   1.000
_cell.angle_alpha   90.00
_cell.angle_beta   90.00
_cell.angle_gamma   90.00
#
_symmetry.space_group_name_H-M   'P 1'
#
loop_
_entity.id
_entity.type
_entity.pdbx_description
1 polymer ?
#
loop_
_entity_poly.entity_id
_entity_poly.type
_entity_poly.pdbx_seq_one_letter_code
_entity_poly.pdbx_strand_id
1 'polypeptide(L)'
;MLRTISGIRAFATLWIVLGHFQDTNFRFNHDTTFLLVLSRGFVAVGVYIVLSGFMTHYAYQARRYDTWRAWCAFYLRRVGRVLFTYEVSCLLGLCDPLFTRHDALITKHPLQVVSVCLLVQSWFEIPSQEGFSRDFPNSPNAGGWTISTLLFAWLLYPLMNAFMRRFNQATGNALGAKLGLAALMYALGMLPCILMYVTQAGVISNQQFELLYKFPILRLPDFVIGVILAELVNDPRVASKQRLWRYLPDTLTLGFALFVCLCPLESSPLTGLPEGVEQPLIRENAEAFLISGLSPIMAAMLLGYGINSGRTDLGFSFSGLLEYRAVEIIGGFSFAVYCFQFTIFFMIEQWQYNQTGIDSIAIIPHLGAVAVPARLVAGYLLPYLLILFLFAGAWTLWAEQPVAARLAAFSKRHFEGPIIARQPSTSMQDRVAPSRMGVASLDLVVPPKAAVESYRARRSLTAQAPALNSVPSARYFVSSHVEAQIEAEDIEDAQRVPFEGEEHDSLEDVDSEEDDDADDEDEDEDEDEDDEDGENDIDDFMSFGTSRVGSDAGLASERTLTSAAFRSDGEDDEDDSASIEGMGGSRNADLDAGRTSGAKMGWAFSTCA
;
A
#
# COMPACT_ATOMS: atom_id res chain seq x y z
N MET A 1 -4.74 14.46 -15.98
CA MET A 1 -3.97 14.21 -14.74
C MET A 1 -4.81 13.50 -13.69
N LEU A 2 -5.87 14.12 -13.15
CA LEU A 2 -6.73 13.47 -12.14
C LEU A 2 -7.31 12.14 -12.61
N ARG A 3 -7.75 12.05 -13.89
CA ARG A 3 -8.18 10.79 -14.53
C ARG A 3 -7.12 9.70 -14.43
N THR A 4 -5.93 9.99 -14.96
CA THR A 4 -4.76 9.11 -15.00
C THR A 4 -4.39 8.59 -13.61
N ILE A 5 -4.45 9.45 -12.59
CA ILE A 5 -4.18 9.09 -11.19
C ILE A 5 -5.27 8.16 -10.63
N SER A 6 -6.55 8.43 -10.89
CA SER A 6 -7.63 7.51 -10.56
C SER A 6 -7.42 6.15 -11.27
N GLY A 7 -7.02 6.17 -12.53
CA GLY A 7 -6.64 4.96 -13.27
C GLY A 7 -5.58 4.14 -12.53
N ILE A 8 -4.48 4.76 -12.11
CA ILE A 8 -3.39 4.07 -11.39
C ILE A 8 -3.90 3.49 -10.06
N ARG A 9 -4.77 4.21 -9.35
CA ARG A 9 -5.42 3.71 -8.13
C ARG A 9 -6.32 2.49 -8.38
N ALA A 10 -7.07 2.46 -9.49
CA ALA A 10 -7.88 1.31 -9.86
C ALA A 10 -7.01 0.06 -10.06
N PHE A 11 -5.95 0.17 -10.87
CA PHE A 11 -5.02 -0.95 -11.12
C PHE A 11 -4.31 -1.40 -9.84
N ALA A 12 -3.78 -0.48 -9.04
CA ALA A 12 -3.10 -0.82 -7.79
C ALA A 12 -4.06 -1.50 -6.78
N THR A 13 -5.30 -1.00 -6.63
CA THR A 13 -6.29 -1.66 -5.76
C THR A 13 -6.69 -3.03 -6.28
N LEU A 14 -6.94 -3.16 -7.58
CA LEU A 14 -7.32 -4.46 -8.17
C LEU A 14 -6.21 -5.48 -7.97
N TRP A 15 -4.94 -5.09 -8.16
CA TRP A 15 -3.79 -5.96 -7.91
C TRP A 15 -3.68 -6.36 -6.43
N ILE A 16 -3.86 -5.44 -5.49
CA ILE A 16 -3.90 -5.76 -4.05
C ILE A 16 -5.01 -6.76 -3.73
N VAL A 17 -6.24 -6.49 -4.17
CA VAL A 17 -7.40 -7.37 -3.92
C VAL A 17 -7.14 -8.76 -4.52
N LEU A 18 -6.73 -8.83 -5.79
CA LEU A 18 -6.38 -10.09 -6.43
C LEU A 18 -5.25 -10.83 -5.69
N GLY A 19 -4.24 -10.13 -5.19
CA GLY A 19 -3.15 -10.74 -4.42
C GLY A 19 -3.55 -11.22 -3.02
N HIS A 20 -4.62 -10.68 -2.42
CA HIS A 20 -5.17 -11.17 -1.15
C HIS A 20 -6.06 -12.41 -1.34
N PHE A 21 -6.84 -12.49 -2.42
CA PHE A 21 -7.82 -13.56 -2.66
C PHE A 21 -7.40 -14.56 -3.76
N GLN A 22 -6.17 -14.46 -4.25
CA GLN A 22 -5.49 -15.55 -4.93
C GLN A 22 -5.16 -16.61 -3.88
N ASP A 23 -6.11 -17.54 -3.74
CA ASP A 23 -6.10 -18.79 -2.97
C ASP A 23 -4.74 -19.14 -2.34
N THR A 24 -4.72 -19.14 -1.01
CA THR A 24 -3.56 -19.43 -0.16
C THR A 24 -2.92 -20.79 -0.45
N ASN A 25 -3.67 -21.74 -1.02
CA ASN A 25 -3.18 -23.05 -1.43
C ASN A 25 -2.37 -23.02 -2.74
N PHE A 26 -2.56 -22.01 -3.62
CA PHE A 26 -1.77 -21.84 -4.85
C PHE A 26 -0.35 -21.31 -4.60
N ARG A 27 0.07 -21.12 -3.34
CA ARG A 27 1.45 -20.78 -2.98
C ARG A 27 2.46 -21.86 -3.41
N PHE A 28 2.00 -23.09 -3.64
CA PHE A 28 2.86 -24.21 -4.03
C PHE A 28 2.84 -24.53 -5.54
N ASN A 29 1.74 -24.24 -6.25
CA ASN A 29 1.62 -24.39 -7.71
C ASN A 29 1.55 -23.02 -8.41
N HIS A 30 2.69 -22.34 -8.49
CA HIS A 30 2.88 -21.11 -9.27
C HIS A 30 3.07 -21.39 -10.78
N ASP A 31 2.26 -22.29 -11.34
CA ASP A 31 2.40 -22.85 -12.70
C ASP A 31 2.29 -21.82 -13.84
N THR A 32 1.89 -20.58 -13.53
CA THR A 32 1.80 -19.49 -14.51
C THR A 32 2.38 -18.18 -14.00
N THR A 33 3.07 -17.48 -14.91
CA THR A 33 3.61 -16.11 -14.67
C THR A 33 2.51 -15.11 -14.25
N PHE A 34 1.26 -15.34 -14.62
CA PHE A 34 0.15 -14.46 -14.23
C PHE A 34 -0.15 -14.56 -12.73
N LEU A 35 -0.24 -15.78 -12.19
CA LEU A 35 -0.40 -16.02 -10.75
C LEU A 35 0.80 -15.53 -9.93
N LEU A 36 2.01 -15.61 -10.50
CA LEU A 36 3.20 -14.99 -9.92
C LEU A 36 3.09 -13.46 -9.80
N VAL A 37 2.56 -12.76 -10.80
CA VAL A 37 2.38 -11.30 -10.72
C VAL A 37 1.34 -10.94 -9.66
N LEU A 38 0.21 -11.64 -9.63
CA LEU A 38 -0.89 -11.34 -8.70
C LEU A 38 -0.47 -11.53 -7.23
N SER A 39 0.34 -12.54 -6.92
CA SER A 39 0.83 -12.78 -5.54
C SER A 39 1.76 -11.68 -5.02
N ARG A 40 2.21 -10.74 -5.88
CA ARG A 40 3.07 -9.60 -5.53
C ARG A 40 2.32 -8.33 -5.14
N GLY A 41 1.18 -8.49 -4.45
CA GLY A 41 0.32 -7.37 -4.01
C GLY A 41 1.03 -6.28 -3.19
N PHE A 42 2.10 -6.61 -2.46
CA PHE A 42 2.94 -5.66 -1.73
C PHE A 42 3.59 -4.60 -2.64
N VAL A 43 3.90 -4.92 -3.89
CA VAL A 43 4.43 -3.95 -4.87
C VAL A 43 3.39 -2.87 -5.15
N ALA A 44 2.12 -3.25 -5.30
CA ALA A 44 1.02 -2.30 -5.49
C ALA A 44 0.76 -1.43 -4.24
N VAL A 45 1.07 -1.93 -3.04
CA VAL A 45 1.08 -1.09 -1.82
C VAL A 45 2.21 -0.06 -1.87
N GLY A 46 3.39 -0.42 -2.36
CA GLY A 46 4.47 0.53 -2.67
C GLY A 46 4.02 1.66 -3.60
N VAL A 47 3.33 1.33 -4.70
CA VAL A 47 2.70 2.32 -5.60
C VAL A 47 1.77 3.26 -4.83
N TYR A 48 0.95 2.72 -3.92
CA TYR A 48 0.04 3.50 -3.10
C TYR A 48 0.72 4.47 -2.15
N ILE A 49 1.87 4.11 -1.57
CA ILE A 49 2.63 4.97 -0.66
C ILE A 49 3.22 6.17 -1.42
N VAL A 50 3.89 5.92 -2.55
CA VAL A 50 4.42 6.97 -3.44
C VAL A 50 3.28 7.85 -3.95
N LEU A 51 2.17 7.26 -4.39
CA LEU A 51 1.01 8.00 -4.91
C LEU A 51 0.29 8.82 -3.83
N SER A 52 0.27 8.35 -2.58
CA SER A 52 -0.27 9.09 -1.44
C SER A 52 0.54 10.34 -1.15
N GLY A 53 1.88 10.25 -1.19
CA GLY A 53 2.79 11.40 -1.08
C GLY A 53 2.57 12.41 -2.20
N PHE A 54 2.51 11.91 -3.44
CA PHE A 54 2.25 12.71 -4.63
C PHE A 54 0.92 13.46 -4.57
N MET A 55 -0.19 12.76 -4.28
CA MET A 55 -1.51 13.36 -4.19
C MET A 55 -1.64 14.34 -3.02
N THR A 56 -1.00 14.04 -1.89
CA THR A 56 -0.96 14.95 -0.74
C THR A 56 -0.21 16.22 -1.12
N HIS A 57 0.97 16.13 -1.72
CA HIS A 57 1.70 17.35 -2.08
C HIS A 57 1.04 18.13 -3.21
N TYR A 58 0.62 17.46 -4.29
CA TYR A 58 -0.04 18.11 -5.43
C TYR A 58 -1.26 18.95 -5.02
N ALA A 59 -2.08 18.45 -4.08
CA ALA A 59 -3.28 19.14 -3.59
C ALA A 59 -3.00 20.23 -2.52
N TYR A 60 -1.85 20.18 -1.83
CA TYR A 60 -1.60 21.01 -0.64
C TYR A 60 -0.32 21.86 -0.67
N GLN A 61 0.57 21.71 -1.67
CA GLN A 61 1.85 22.43 -1.83
C GLN A 61 1.73 23.97 -1.74
N ALA A 62 0.63 24.54 -2.26
CA ALA A 62 0.40 25.98 -2.25
C ALA A 62 0.02 26.54 -0.86
N ARG A 63 -0.31 25.68 0.10
CA ARG A 63 -0.72 26.12 1.45
C ARG A 63 0.50 26.42 2.32
N ARG A 64 0.28 27.30 3.30
CA ARG A 64 1.21 27.57 4.39
C ARG A 64 0.71 26.92 5.67
N TYR A 65 1.64 26.40 6.45
CA TYR A 65 1.41 25.73 7.73
C TYR A 65 2.11 26.49 8.87
N ASP A 66 1.97 27.81 8.83
CA ASP A 66 2.54 28.78 9.77
C ASP A 66 1.68 28.97 11.04
N THR A 67 0.47 28.42 11.07
CA THR A 67 -0.46 28.50 12.21
C THR A 67 -1.09 27.15 12.52
N TRP A 68 -1.34 26.87 13.81
CA TRP A 68 -2.04 25.65 14.25
C TRP A 68 -3.38 25.42 13.53
N ARG A 69 -4.12 26.50 13.24
CA ARG A 69 -5.38 26.41 12.48
C ARG A 69 -5.17 25.81 11.08
N ALA A 70 -4.10 26.16 10.38
CA ALA A 70 -3.79 25.58 9.07
C ALA A 70 -3.46 24.08 9.16
N TRP A 71 -2.84 23.63 10.25
CA TRP A 71 -2.59 22.21 10.51
C TRP A 71 -3.91 21.46 10.78
N CYS A 72 -4.77 21.96 11.68
CA CYS A 72 -6.10 21.39 11.91
C CYS A 72 -6.94 21.33 10.62
N ALA A 73 -6.90 22.39 9.81
CA ALA A 73 -7.61 22.44 8.53
C ALA A 73 -7.13 21.37 7.53
N PHE A 74 -5.83 21.04 7.55
CA PHE A 74 -5.26 19.95 6.75
C PHE A 74 -5.72 18.59 7.29
N TYR A 75 -5.54 18.31 8.58
CA TYR A 75 -5.92 17.01 9.15
C TYR A 75 -7.42 16.72 9.02
N LEU A 76 -8.30 17.69 9.30
CA LEU A 76 -9.75 17.50 9.14
C LEU A 76 -10.17 17.18 7.69
N ARG A 77 -9.44 17.69 6.68
CA ARG A 77 -9.74 17.43 5.26
C ARG A 77 -9.08 16.17 4.72
N ARG A 78 -7.88 15.83 5.18
CA ARG A 78 -7.12 14.67 4.73
C ARG A 78 -7.45 13.44 5.57
N VAL A 79 -7.15 13.51 6.86
CA VAL A 79 -7.29 12.41 7.81
C VAL A 79 -8.77 12.16 8.09
N GLY A 80 -9.58 13.18 8.38
CA GLY A 80 -11.01 13.00 8.69
C GLY A 80 -11.84 12.29 7.61
N ARG A 81 -11.49 12.45 6.33
CA ARG A 81 -12.11 11.69 5.22
C ARG A 81 -11.69 10.22 5.21
N VAL A 82 -10.40 9.96 5.41
CA VAL A 82 -9.82 8.59 5.40
C VAL A 82 -10.32 7.80 6.61
N LEU A 83 -10.26 8.40 7.81
CA LEU A 83 -10.73 7.79 9.04
C LEU A 83 -12.19 7.38 8.95
N PHE A 84 -13.09 8.19 8.39
CA PHE A 84 -14.51 7.84 8.36
C PHE A 84 -14.80 6.49 7.67
N THR A 85 -14.24 6.25 6.48
CA THR A 85 -14.39 4.95 5.79
C THR A 85 -13.61 3.85 6.49
N TYR A 86 -12.44 4.16 7.06
CA TYR A 86 -11.63 3.21 7.81
C TYR A 86 -12.33 2.71 9.09
N GLU A 87 -12.73 3.60 10.00
CA GLU A 87 -13.39 3.23 11.26
C GLU A 87 -14.68 2.45 11.01
N VAL A 88 -15.43 2.76 9.94
CA VAL A 88 -16.62 1.98 9.59
C VAL A 88 -16.24 0.59 9.08
N SER A 89 -15.19 0.44 8.27
CA SER A 89 -14.71 -0.90 7.90
C SER A 89 -14.24 -1.72 9.11
N CYS A 90 -13.52 -1.09 10.05
CA CYS A 90 -13.12 -1.73 11.31
C CYS A 90 -14.33 -2.10 12.17
N LEU A 91 -15.35 -1.25 12.26
CA LEU A 91 -16.57 -1.56 13.00
C LEU A 91 -17.32 -2.74 12.37
N LEU A 92 -17.40 -2.82 11.04
CA LEU A 92 -18.00 -3.98 10.37
C LEU A 92 -17.19 -5.26 10.59
N GLY A 93 -15.85 -5.19 10.57
CA GLY A 93 -14.99 -6.32 10.93
C GLY A 93 -15.04 -6.71 12.41
N LEU A 94 -15.32 -5.76 13.32
CA LEU A 94 -15.60 -6.06 14.74
C LEU A 94 -16.95 -6.72 14.94
N CYS A 95 -17.90 -6.51 14.03
CA CYS A 95 -19.17 -7.24 14.00
C CYS A 95 -19.05 -8.61 13.34
N ASP A 96 -17.91 -8.97 12.73
CA ASP A 96 -17.73 -10.25 12.04
C ASP A 96 -18.05 -11.47 12.92
N PRO A 97 -17.58 -11.57 14.19
CA PRO A 97 -17.94 -12.68 15.10
C PRO A 97 -19.42 -12.75 15.49
N LEU A 98 -20.26 -11.76 15.14
CA LEU A 98 -21.72 -11.86 15.30
C LEU A 98 -22.39 -12.62 14.15
N PHE A 99 -21.65 -12.85 13.06
CA PHE A 99 -22.11 -13.50 11.84
C PHE A 99 -21.29 -14.76 11.52
N THR A 100 -20.00 -14.78 11.89
CA THR A 100 -19.07 -15.90 11.73
C THR A 100 -18.83 -16.59 13.07
N ARG A 101 -18.36 -17.85 13.04
CA ARG A 101 -18.02 -18.60 14.27
C ARG A 101 -16.65 -18.22 14.86
N HIS A 102 -16.13 -17.03 14.53
CA HIS A 102 -14.80 -16.57 14.94
C HIS A 102 -14.82 -15.83 16.29
N ASP A 103 -15.34 -16.46 17.35
CA ASP A 103 -15.42 -15.94 18.73
C ASP A 103 -14.05 -15.57 19.38
N ALA A 104 -12.96 -15.85 18.69
CA ALA A 104 -11.59 -15.83 19.22
C ALA A 104 -10.91 -14.46 19.22
N LEU A 105 -11.25 -13.50 18.35
CA LEU A 105 -10.39 -12.32 18.18
C LEU A 105 -10.43 -11.36 19.38
N ILE A 106 -11.61 -10.81 19.67
CA ILE A 106 -11.76 -9.72 20.66
C ILE A 106 -11.36 -10.21 22.06
N THR A 107 -11.61 -11.49 22.32
CA THR A 107 -11.29 -12.20 23.56
C THR A 107 -9.80 -12.51 23.71
N LYS A 108 -9.15 -13.06 22.67
CA LYS A 108 -7.72 -13.45 22.76
C LYS A 108 -6.74 -12.32 22.47
N HIS A 109 -7.09 -11.33 21.64
CA HIS A 109 -6.17 -10.26 21.18
C HIS A 109 -6.74 -8.83 21.32
N PRO A 110 -7.21 -8.42 22.51
CA PRO A 110 -7.80 -7.09 22.71
C PRO A 110 -6.80 -5.95 22.38
N LEU A 111 -5.50 -6.13 22.63
CA LEU A 111 -4.47 -5.15 22.28
C LEU A 111 -4.30 -4.98 20.76
N GLN A 112 -4.53 -6.03 19.97
CA GLN A 112 -4.52 -5.96 18.50
C GLN A 112 -5.73 -5.21 17.97
N VAL A 113 -6.92 -5.48 18.54
CA VAL A 113 -8.13 -4.71 18.22
C VAL A 113 -7.92 -3.23 18.52
N VAL A 114 -7.39 -2.90 19.70
CA VAL A 114 -7.07 -1.52 20.08
C VAL A 114 -6.02 -0.90 19.14
N SER A 115 -4.97 -1.64 18.75
CA SER A 115 -3.94 -1.09 17.84
C SER A 115 -4.48 -0.81 16.44
N VAL A 116 -5.41 -1.62 15.94
CA VAL A 116 -6.12 -1.41 14.67
C VAL A 116 -7.06 -0.21 14.75
N CYS A 117 -7.89 -0.11 15.78
CA CYS A 117 -8.81 1.03 15.98
C CYS A 117 -8.09 2.37 16.25
N LEU A 118 -6.85 2.34 16.74
CA LEU A 118 -6.03 3.54 16.94
C LEU A 118 -5.09 3.86 15.76
N LEU A 119 -5.11 3.05 14.69
CA LEU A 119 -4.19 3.14 13.55
C LEU A 119 -2.70 3.12 13.96
N VAL A 120 -2.36 2.29 14.97
CA VAL A 120 -0.99 2.08 15.43
C VAL A 120 -0.47 0.66 15.18
N GLN A 121 -1.23 -0.22 14.52
CA GLN A 121 -0.85 -1.60 14.24
C GLN A 121 0.41 -1.77 13.37
N SER A 122 0.85 -0.74 12.63
CA SER A 122 2.13 -0.80 11.90
C SER A 122 3.36 -0.43 12.72
N TRP A 123 3.20 0.06 13.96
CA TRP A 123 4.31 0.40 14.85
C TRP A 123 4.77 -0.77 15.70
N PHE A 124 3.85 -1.68 16.00
CA PHE A 124 4.08 -2.84 16.82
C PHE A 124 3.92 -4.04 15.92
N GLU A 125 5.04 -4.69 15.59
CA GLU A 125 5.00 -6.09 15.21
C GLU A 125 4.48 -6.84 16.43
N ILE A 126 3.18 -7.14 16.44
CA ILE A 126 2.60 -8.04 17.42
C ILE A 126 3.23 -9.39 17.10
N PRO A 127 4.07 -9.96 17.99
CA PRO A 127 4.77 -11.19 17.70
C PRO A 127 3.73 -12.22 17.33
N SER A 128 3.77 -12.65 16.09
CA SER A 128 2.89 -13.67 15.59
C SER A 128 3.34 -14.98 16.22
N GLN A 129 2.85 -15.25 17.43
CA GLN A 129 3.26 -16.42 18.19
C GLN A 129 3.00 -17.67 17.35
N GLU A 130 4.00 -18.54 17.33
CA GLU A 130 4.10 -19.81 16.60
C GLU A 130 2.76 -20.35 16.09
N GLY A 131 2.54 -20.22 14.77
CA GLY A 131 1.33 -20.67 14.08
C GLY A 131 0.30 -19.57 13.75
N PHE A 132 0.30 -18.41 14.42
CA PHE A 132 -0.63 -17.32 14.07
C PHE A 132 -0.29 -16.67 12.72
N SER A 133 0.98 -16.39 12.42
CA SER A 133 1.44 -15.36 11.47
C SER A 133 0.76 -15.27 10.10
N ARG A 134 0.47 -16.42 9.47
CA ARG A 134 0.09 -16.48 8.05
C ARG A 134 -1.42 -16.48 7.83
N ASP A 135 -2.19 -16.83 8.85
CA ASP A 135 -3.63 -17.11 8.75
C ASP A 135 -4.46 -16.24 9.71
N PHE A 136 -4.19 -14.91 9.74
CA PHE A 136 -5.06 -13.92 10.40
C PHE A 136 -5.89 -13.08 9.43
N PRO A 137 -6.98 -13.67 8.87
CA PRO A 137 -8.08 -12.88 8.34
C PRO A 137 -8.71 -11.99 9.43
N ASN A 138 -8.62 -12.42 10.69
CA ASN A 138 -9.38 -11.90 11.82
C ASN A 138 -8.95 -10.50 12.32
N SER A 139 -8.05 -9.77 11.66
CA SER A 139 -7.91 -8.33 12.00
C SER A 139 -9.19 -7.60 11.55
N PRO A 140 -9.82 -6.73 12.38
CA PRO A 140 -11.06 -6.04 12.01
C PRO A 140 -10.93 -5.20 10.74
N ASN A 141 -9.70 -4.84 10.38
CA ASN A 141 -9.32 -4.52 9.02
C ASN A 141 -7.89 -5.00 8.76
N ALA A 142 -7.72 -6.19 8.15
CA ALA A 142 -6.40 -6.73 7.82
C ALA A 142 -5.57 -5.83 6.89
N GLY A 143 -6.20 -5.08 5.98
CA GLY A 143 -5.52 -4.05 5.17
C GLY A 143 -5.19 -2.76 5.95
N GLY A 144 -5.69 -2.59 7.17
CA GLY A 144 -5.60 -1.33 7.91
C GLY A 144 -4.18 -0.83 8.19
N TRP A 145 -3.20 -1.73 8.22
CA TRP A 145 -1.80 -1.39 8.48
C TRP A 145 -1.25 -0.37 7.45
N THR A 146 -1.62 -0.44 6.16
CA THR A 146 -1.14 0.56 5.18
C THR A 146 -1.66 1.96 5.52
N ILE A 147 -2.86 2.06 6.10
CA ILE A 147 -3.44 3.33 6.54
C ILE A 147 -2.73 3.83 7.80
N SER A 148 -2.32 2.94 8.72
CA SER A 148 -1.46 3.28 9.88
C SER A 148 -0.11 3.83 9.44
N THR A 149 0.55 3.16 8.48
CA THR A 149 1.80 3.61 7.85
C THR A 149 1.65 4.98 7.19
N LEU A 150 0.56 5.20 6.43
CA LEU A 150 0.28 6.48 5.79
C LEU A 150 -0.12 7.60 6.75
N LEU A 151 -0.76 7.27 7.88
CA LEU A 151 -1.17 8.25 8.88
C LEU A 151 0.05 8.99 9.44
N PHE A 152 1.13 8.28 9.77
CA PHE A 152 2.39 8.88 10.19
C PHE A 152 2.96 9.86 9.14
N ALA A 153 2.99 9.45 7.87
CA ALA A 153 3.47 10.31 6.78
C ALA A 153 2.59 11.55 6.58
N TRP A 154 1.26 11.44 6.75
CA TRP A 154 0.36 12.60 6.74
C TRP A 154 0.54 13.51 7.96
N LEU A 155 0.78 12.96 9.15
CA LEU A 155 1.10 13.74 10.36
C LEU A 155 2.38 14.57 10.18
N LEU A 156 3.39 14.05 9.47
CA LEU A 156 4.61 14.79 9.16
C LEU A 156 4.50 15.74 7.96
N TYR A 157 3.47 15.60 7.11
CA TYR A 157 3.35 16.35 5.85
C TYR A 157 3.42 17.89 5.99
N PRO A 158 2.82 18.55 7.01
CA PRO A 158 2.96 20.00 7.18
C PRO A 158 4.42 20.45 7.31
N LEU A 159 5.26 19.67 7.99
CA LEU A 159 6.71 19.90 8.10
C LEU A 159 7.42 19.65 6.78
N MET A 160 7.10 18.55 6.08
CA MET A 160 7.65 18.25 4.75
C MET A 160 7.35 19.36 3.74
N ASN A 161 6.13 19.90 3.72
CA ASN A 161 5.78 21.03 2.86
C ASN A 161 6.57 22.30 3.22
N ALA A 162 6.77 22.57 4.52
CA ALA A 162 7.62 23.69 4.96
C ALA A 162 9.09 23.48 4.53
N PHE A 163 9.61 22.26 4.63
CA PHE A 163 10.94 21.88 4.15
C PHE A 163 11.06 22.06 2.63
N MET A 164 10.18 21.46 1.82
CA MET A 164 10.23 21.58 0.35
C MET A 164 10.16 23.02 -0.13
N ARG A 165 9.35 23.87 0.52
CA ARG A 165 9.31 25.30 0.21
C ARG A 165 10.63 26.01 0.53
N ARG A 166 11.29 25.70 1.65
CA ARG A 166 12.62 26.24 2.00
C ARG A 166 13.71 25.70 1.06
N PHE A 167 13.66 24.41 0.73
CA PHE A 167 14.57 23.75 -0.20
C PHE A 167 14.50 24.38 -1.60
N ASN A 168 13.29 24.57 -2.14
CA ASN A 168 13.09 25.27 -3.40
C ASN A 168 13.56 26.74 -3.36
N GLN A 169 13.45 27.43 -2.21
CA GLN A 169 13.99 28.78 -2.06
C GLN A 169 15.53 28.79 -2.05
N ALA A 170 16.15 27.93 -1.24
CA ALA A 170 17.61 27.86 -1.08
C ALA A 170 18.33 27.39 -2.35
N THR A 171 17.73 26.47 -3.11
CA THR A 171 18.32 25.91 -4.34
C THR A 171 18.01 26.71 -5.60
N GLY A 172 17.32 27.86 -5.51
CA GLY A 172 16.81 28.58 -6.68
C GLY A 172 15.85 27.72 -7.51
N ASN A 173 15.13 26.80 -6.87
CA ASN A 173 14.31 25.76 -7.49
C ASN A 173 15.12 24.95 -8.52
N ALA A 174 16.33 24.49 -8.20
CA ALA A 174 17.17 23.76 -9.17
C ALA A 174 16.66 22.33 -9.43
N LEU A 175 16.48 21.97 -10.71
CA LEU A 175 16.03 20.63 -11.10
C LEU A 175 17.00 19.53 -10.60
N GLY A 176 18.30 19.76 -10.72
CA GLY A 176 19.32 18.83 -10.22
C GLY A 176 19.24 18.61 -8.71
N ALA A 177 18.86 19.64 -7.94
CA ALA A 177 18.70 19.50 -6.49
C ALA A 177 17.47 18.63 -6.14
N LYS A 178 16.33 18.81 -6.83
CA LYS A 178 15.15 17.93 -6.67
C LYS A 178 15.48 16.48 -7.01
N LEU A 179 16.21 16.23 -8.10
CA LEU A 179 16.63 14.89 -8.50
C LEU A 179 17.62 14.27 -7.51
N GLY A 180 18.59 15.04 -7.01
CA GLY A 180 19.51 14.61 -5.95
C GLY A 180 18.79 14.28 -4.64
N LEU A 181 17.78 15.06 -4.27
CA LEU A 181 16.93 14.77 -3.11
C LEU A 181 16.11 13.49 -3.32
N ALA A 182 15.55 13.26 -4.51
CA ALA A 182 14.85 12.02 -4.82
C ALA A 182 15.77 10.79 -4.76
N ALA A 183 16.99 10.90 -5.29
CA ALA A 183 18.01 9.86 -5.20
C ALA A 183 18.44 9.58 -3.75
N LEU A 184 18.57 10.62 -2.92
CA LEU A 184 18.85 10.47 -1.48
C LEU A 184 17.69 9.75 -0.76
N MET A 185 16.43 10.13 -1.02
CA MET A 185 15.29 9.44 -0.42
C MET A 185 15.21 7.97 -0.85
N TYR A 186 15.49 7.68 -2.12
CA TYR A 186 15.58 6.30 -2.60
C TYR A 186 16.69 5.51 -1.88
N ALA A 187 17.89 6.08 -1.75
CA ALA A 187 18.97 5.45 -1.00
C ALA A 187 18.58 5.18 0.46
N LEU A 188 17.91 6.12 1.14
CA LEU A 188 17.41 5.94 2.50
C LEU A 188 16.29 4.89 2.61
N GLY A 189 15.44 4.74 1.59
CA GLY A 189 14.41 3.69 1.54
C GLY A 189 14.96 2.29 1.25
N MET A 190 16.11 2.19 0.59
CA MET A 190 16.80 0.93 0.30
C MET A 190 17.80 0.51 1.38
N LEU A 191 18.43 1.46 2.06
CA LEU A 191 19.51 1.22 3.03
C LEU A 191 19.13 0.18 4.11
N PRO A 192 17.94 0.19 4.74
CA PRO A 192 17.57 -0.82 5.73
C PRO A 192 17.56 -2.24 5.16
N CYS A 193 17.00 -2.44 3.96
CA CYS A 193 16.97 -3.73 3.27
C CYS A 193 18.38 -4.23 2.93
N ILE A 194 19.24 -3.34 2.42
CA ILE A 194 20.64 -3.65 2.11
C ILE A 194 21.40 -4.03 3.39
N LEU A 195 21.21 -3.29 4.49
CA LEU A 195 21.87 -3.58 5.75
C LEU A 195 21.42 -4.92 6.33
N MET A 196 20.11 -5.22 6.38
CA MET A 196 19.59 -6.51 6.85
C MET A 196 20.14 -7.67 6.02
N TYR A 197 20.04 -7.58 4.69
CA TYR A 197 20.57 -8.60 3.78
C TYR A 197 22.07 -8.85 3.99
N VAL A 198 22.88 -7.79 4.15
CA VAL A 198 24.33 -7.93 4.34
C VAL A 198 24.69 -8.45 5.74
N THR A 199 24.01 -8.00 6.80
CA THR A 199 24.32 -8.44 8.17
C THR A 199 23.83 -9.85 8.49
N GLN A 200 22.84 -10.36 7.75
CA GLN A 200 22.32 -11.72 7.87
C GLN A 200 22.76 -12.65 6.72
N ALA A 201 23.97 -12.45 6.20
CA ALA A 201 24.62 -13.35 5.24
C ALA A 201 23.79 -13.67 3.97
N GLY A 202 22.98 -12.71 3.51
CA GLY A 202 22.12 -12.84 2.34
C GLY A 202 20.72 -13.40 2.63
N VAL A 203 20.26 -13.35 3.88
CA VAL A 203 18.93 -13.78 4.32
C VAL A 203 18.18 -12.59 4.94
N ILE A 204 16.89 -12.48 4.69
CA ILE A 204 15.97 -11.55 5.36
C ILE A 204 14.86 -12.42 5.93
N SER A 205 14.64 -12.38 7.25
CA SER A 205 13.56 -13.14 7.87
C SER A 205 12.19 -12.50 7.62
N ASN A 206 11.12 -13.29 7.72
CA ASN A 206 9.74 -12.78 7.59
C ASN A 206 9.46 -11.57 8.51
N GLN A 207 9.98 -11.56 9.74
CA GLN A 207 9.84 -10.42 10.66
C GLN A 207 10.52 -9.16 10.12
N GLN A 208 11.73 -9.31 9.57
CA GLN A 208 12.42 -8.19 8.91
C GLN A 208 11.74 -7.72 7.64
N PHE A 209 11.21 -8.65 6.83
CA PHE A 209 10.38 -8.31 5.67
C PHE A 209 9.16 -7.50 6.10
N GLU A 210 8.45 -7.94 7.14
CA GLU A 210 7.29 -7.24 7.69
C GLU A 210 7.63 -5.87 8.27
N LEU A 211 8.78 -5.74 8.95
CA LEU A 211 9.32 -4.46 9.40
C LEU A 211 9.62 -3.54 8.21
N LEU A 212 10.31 -4.03 7.17
CA LEU A 212 10.61 -3.29 5.93
C LEU A 212 9.34 -2.87 5.17
N TYR A 213 8.29 -3.70 5.23
CA TYR A 213 7.04 -3.54 4.48
C TYR A 213 6.03 -2.61 5.18
N LYS A 214 5.87 -2.76 6.50
CA LYS A 214 4.82 -2.10 7.29
C LYS A 214 5.33 -0.90 8.08
N PHE A 215 6.57 -0.91 8.58
CA PHE A 215 7.00 0.06 9.60
C PHE A 215 7.01 1.51 9.07
N PRO A 216 6.27 2.46 9.69
CA PRO A 216 6.00 3.77 9.09
C PRO A 216 7.25 4.61 8.80
N ILE A 217 8.32 4.43 9.58
CA ILE A 217 9.59 5.15 9.40
C ILE A 217 10.31 4.70 8.12
N LEU A 218 10.33 3.39 7.82
CA LEU A 218 11.04 2.83 6.67
C LEU A 218 10.28 3.07 5.36
N ARG A 219 8.96 3.23 5.42
CA ARG A 219 8.11 3.61 4.28
C ARG A 219 8.04 5.12 4.04
N LEU A 220 8.55 5.95 4.96
CA LEU A 220 8.54 7.41 4.84
C LEU A 220 9.28 7.95 3.60
N PRO A 221 10.46 7.42 3.19
CA PRO A 221 11.18 7.93 2.03
C PRO A 221 10.40 7.78 0.72
N ASP A 222 9.64 6.69 0.54
CA ASP A 222 8.78 6.47 -0.64
C ASP A 222 7.65 7.50 -0.73
N PHE A 223 7.04 7.84 0.41
CA PHE A 223 6.08 8.94 0.47
C PHE A 223 6.73 10.28 0.08
N VAL A 224 7.96 10.53 0.53
CA VAL A 224 8.71 11.76 0.18
C VAL A 224 9.14 11.77 -1.29
N ILE A 225 9.47 10.64 -1.91
CA ILE A 225 9.65 10.53 -3.37
C ILE A 225 8.37 11.01 -4.07
N GLY A 226 7.20 10.56 -3.61
CA GLY A 226 5.89 11.07 -4.05
C GLY A 226 5.75 12.60 -3.94
N VAL A 227 6.14 13.17 -2.81
CA VAL A 227 6.14 14.63 -2.58
C VAL A 227 7.03 15.36 -3.62
N ILE A 228 8.25 14.87 -3.85
CA ILE A 228 9.22 15.45 -4.79
C ILE A 228 8.71 15.34 -6.25
N LEU A 229 8.02 14.26 -6.60
CA LEU A 229 7.41 14.10 -7.92
C LEU A 229 6.35 15.16 -8.23
N ALA A 230 5.53 15.54 -7.25
CA ALA A 230 4.55 16.61 -7.45
C ALA A 230 5.24 17.96 -7.72
N GLU A 231 6.39 18.20 -7.10
CA GLU A 231 7.27 19.35 -7.39
C GLU A 231 7.95 19.27 -8.76
N LEU A 232 8.20 18.07 -9.30
CA LEU A 232 8.78 17.85 -10.63
C LEU A 232 7.75 17.96 -11.76
N VAL A 233 6.52 17.46 -11.56
CA VAL A 233 5.41 17.61 -12.53
C VAL A 233 5.07 19.09 -12.78
N ASN A 234 5.17 19.92 -11.74
CA ASN A 234 4.92 21.36 -11.84
C ASN A 234 6.15 22.17 -12.32
N ASP A 235 7.27 21.51 -12.67
CA ASP A 235 8.50 22.19 -13.07
C ASP A 235 8.54 22.50 -14.59
N PRO A 236 8.63 23.77 -15.02
CA PRO A 236 8.58 24.13 -16.43
C PRO A 236 9.71 23.50 -17.28
N ARG A 237 10.87 23.17 -16.68
CA ARG A 237 12.01 22.56 -17.40
C ARG A 237 11.84 21.06 -17.61
N VAL A 238 10.99 20.43 -16.80
CA VAL A 238 10.58 19.04 -16.97
C VAL A 238 9.44 18.98 -17.99
N ALA A 239 8.44 19.85 -17.82
CA ALA A 239 7.30 19.99 -18.71
C ALA A 239 7.65 20.46 -20.14
N SER A 240 8.84 21.06 -20.37
CA SER A 240 9.30 21.43 -21.72
C SER A 240 9.85 20.23 -22.52
N LYS A 241 10.31 19.15 -21.87
CA LYS A 241 10.89 17.96 -22.52
C LYS A 241 9.85 16.97 -23.06
N GLN A 242 8.71 17.48 -23.54
CA GLN A 242 7.50 16.71 -23.86
C GLN A 242 7.69 15.56 -24.86
N ARG A 243 8.71 15.63 -25.74
CA ARG A 243 9.03 14.55 -26.68
C ARG A 243 9.56 13.31 -25.98
N LEU A 244 10.40 13.48 -24.95
CA LEU A 244 10.96 12.37 -24.16
C LEU A 244 9.85 11.70 -23.33
N TRP A 245 9.00 12.51 -22.70
CA TRP A 245 7.91 12.01 -21.88
C TRP A 245 6.80 11.29 -22.66
N ARG A 246 6.70 11.49 -23.99
CA ARG A 246 5.61 10.89 -24.82
C ARG A 246 5.50 9.38 -24.67
N TYR A 247 6.62 8.65 -24.69
CA TYR A 247 6.64 7.18 -24.67
C TYR A 247 7.20 6.59 -23.37
N LEU A 248 8.00 7.37 -22.63
CA LEU A 248 8.71 6.90 -21.45
C LEU A 248 7.80 6.23 -20.37
N PRO A 249 6.60 6.74 -20.04
CA PRO A 249 5.72 6.09 -19.06
C PRO A 249 5.26 4.70 -19.45
N ASP A 250 4.87 4.52 -20.72
CA ASP A 250 4.37 3.23 -21.20
C ASP A 250 5.55 2.23 -21.31
N THR A 251 6.73 2.68 -21.75
CA THR A 251 7.97 1.87 -21.73
C THR A 251 8.37 1.48 -20.31
N LEU A 252 8.31 2.41 -19.35
CA LEU A 252 8.60 2.11 -17.94
C LEU A 252 7.54 1.20 -17.32
N THR A 253 6.28 1.34 -17.70
CA THR A 253 5.20 0.47 -17.20
C THR A 253 5.35 -0.95 -17.73
N LEU A 254 5.69 -1.10 -19.01
CA LEU A 254 6.01 -2.41 -19.60
C LEU A 254 7.28 -3.00 -18.96
N GLY A 255 8.34 -2.22 -18.79
CA GLY A 255 9.57 -2.66 -18.13
C GLY A 255 9.36 -3.05 -16.66
N PHE A 256 8.53 -2.29 -15.93
CA PHE A 256 8.10 -2.58 -14.57
C PHE A 256 7.29 -3.89 -14.52
N ALA A 257 6.29 -4.04 -15.39
CA ALA A 257 5.49 -5.26 -15.45
C ALA A 257 6.37 -6.48 -15.79
N LEU A 258 7.21 -6.38 -16.81
CA LEU A 258 8.18 -7.44 -17.17
C LEU A 258 9.13 -7.75 -16.02
N PHE A 259 9.66 -6.76 -15.31
CA PHE A 259 10.54 -6.99 -14.17
C PHE A 259 9.80 -7.71 -13.02
N VAL A 260 8.55 -7.35 -12.75
CA VAL A 260 7.69 -8.04 -11.76
C VAL A 260 7.29 -9.45 -12.24
N CYS A 261 7.13 -9.68 -13.54
CA CYS A 261 6.90 -11.03 -14.12
C CYS A 261 8.15 -11.92 -14.08
N LEU A 262 9.34 -11.36 -14.33
CA LEU A 262 10.57 -12.09 -14.61
C LEU A 262 11.54 -12.17 -13.43
N CYS A 263 11.39 -11.32 -12.40
CA CYS A 263 12.12 -11.47 -11.14
C CYS A 263 11.72 -12.83 -10.53
N PRO A 264 12.62 -13.81 -10.46
CA PRO A 264 12.24 -15.19 -10.16
C PRO A 264 11.71 -15.33 -8.74
N LEU A 265 10.76 -16.25 -8.55
CA LEU A 265 10.57 -16.96 -7.29
C LEU A 265 11.32 -18.29 -7.43
N GLU A 266 12.64 -18.28 -7.27
CA GLU A 266 13.37 -19.54 -7.11
C GLU A 266 13.08 -20.10 -5.72
N SER A 267 11.98 -20.83 -5.61
CA SER A 267 11.80 -21.92 -4.64
C SER A 267 12.47 -23.21 -5.14
N SER A 268 13.42 -23.11 -6.08
CA SER A 268 14.24 -24.25 -6.47
C SER A 268 14.92 -24.74 -5.20
N PRO A 269 14.70 -25.99 -4.76
CA PRO A 269 15.44 -26.51 -3.63
C PRO A 269 16.91 -26.38 -3.98
N LEU A 270 17.66 -25.61 -3.18
CA LEU A 270 19.11 -25.68 -3.19
C LEU A 270 19.45 -27.09 -2.73
N THR A 271 19.59 -28.00 -3.70
CA THR A 271 19.87 -29.42 -3.48
C THR A 271 21.23 -29.53 -2.79
N GLY A 272 21.21 -29.63 -1.47
CA GLY A 272 22.40 -29.49 -0.61
C GLY A 272 22.22 -28.61 0.63
N LEU A 273 21.11 -27.86 0.78
CA LEU A 273 20.72 -27.37 2.11
C LEU A 273 20.24 -28.56 2.97
N PRO A 274 20.58 -28.61 4.28
CA PRO A 274 20.12 -29.67 5.17
C PRO A 274 18.59 -29.73 5.23
N GLU A 275 18.05 -30.95 5.36
CA GLU A 275 16.64 -31.16 5.72
C GLU A 275 16.35 -30.39 7.02
N GLY A 276 15.32 -29.55 7.00
CA GLY A 276 14.96 -28.64 8.10
C GLY A 276 15.33 -27.16 7.90
N VAL A 277 16.14 -26.79 6.90
CA VAL A 277 16.30 -25.37 6.53
C VAL A 277 15.12 -24.95 5.64
N GLU A 278 14.15 -24.25 6.21
CA GLU A 278 12.93 -23.84 5.49
C GLU A 278 13.23 -22.96 4.26
N GLN A 279 12.53 -23.25 3.15
CA GLN A 279 12.65 -22.51 1.88
C GLN A 279 12.08 -21.06 1.80
N PRO A 280 11.27 -20.49 2.72
CA PRO A 280 10.68 -19.15 2.56
C PRO A 280 11.66 -18.01 2.27
N LEU A 281 12.90 -18.15 2.76
CA LEU A 281 13.90 -17.08 2.84
C LEU A 281 14.29 -16.47 1.49
N ILE A 282 14.30 -17.26 0.39
CA ILE A 282 14.69 -16.77 -0.95
C ILE A 282 13.62 -15.82 -1.52
N ARG A 283 12.34 -16.09 -1.24
CA ARG A 283 11.23 -15.23 -1.65
C ARG A 283 11.26 -13.91 -0.88
N GLU A 284 11.32 -13.99 0.45
CA GLU A 284 11.32 -12.84 1.35
C GLU A 284 12.47 -11.86 1.02
N ASN A 285 13.66 -12.38 0.71
CA ASN A 285 14.78 -11.63 0.14
C ASN A 285 14.40 -10.81 -1.10
N ALA A 286 13.93 -11.45 -2.17
CA ALA A 286 13.63 -10.77 -3.42
C ALA A 286 12.52 -9.72 -3.23
N GLU A 287 11.46 -10.09 -2.52
CA GLU A 287 10.30 -9.23 -2.28
C GLU A 287 10.66 -8.00 -1.41
N ALA A 288 11.57 -8.13 -0.45
CA ALA A 288 12.10 -7.01 0.32
C ALA A 288 12.76 -5.94 -0.57
N PHE A 289 13.57 -6.34 -1.55
CA PHE A 289 14.16 -5.40 -2.51
C PHE A 289 13.10 -4.76 -3.43
N LEU A 290 12.01 -5.47 -3.76
CA LEU A 290 10.93 -4.92 -4.61
C LEU A 290 10.12 -3.80 -3.93
N ILE A 291 9.95 -3.85 -2.59
CA ILE A 291 9.14 -2.91 -1.81
C ILE A 291 9.56 -1.45 -1.99
N SER A 292 10.86 -1.16 -1.87
CA SER A 292 11.44 0.18 -2.06
C SER A 292 12.20 0.31 -3.39
N GLY A 293 12.72 -0.79 -3.96
CA GLY A 293 13.58 -0.78 -5.15
C GLY A 293 12.89 -0.27 -6.41
N LEU A 294 11.57 -0.46 -6.48
CA LEU A 294 10.76 -0.04 -7.61
C LEU A 294 10.26 1.42 -7.51
N SER A 295 10.41 2.08 -6.37
CA SER A 295 9.95 3.46 -6.17
C SER A 295 10.45 4.46 -7.22
N PRO A 296 11.71 4.44 -7.71
CA PRO A 296 12.15 5.33 -8.79
C PRO A 296 11.47 5.07 -10.14
N ILE A 297 11.12 3.81 -10.43
CA ILE A 297 10.43 3.44 -11.68
C ILE A 297 8.97 3.89 -11.61
N MET A 298 8.28 3.57 -10.51
CA MET A 298 6.93 4.07 -10.20
C MET A 298 6.89 5.61 -10.26
N ALA A 299 7.93 6.25 -9.74
CA ALA A 299 8.07 7.69 -9.70
C ALA A 299 8.19 8.30 -11.11
N ALA A 300 9.06 7.72 -11.96
CA ALA A 300 9.22 8.16 -13.33
C ALA A 300 7.98 7.89 -14.22
N MET A 301 7.27 6.78 -13.97
CA MET A 301 5.95 6.51 -14.56
C MET A 301 4.95 7.62 -14.20
N LEU A 302 4.75 7.90 -12.91
CA LEU A 302 3.85 8.95 -12.42
C LEU A 302 4.18 10.33 -12.98
N LEU A 303 5.47 10.68 -13.05
CA LEU A 303 5.95 11.95 -13.61
C LEU A 303 5.51 12.12 -15.06
N GLY A 304 5.84 11.15 -15.92
CA GLY A 304 5.50 11.25 -17.34
C GLY A 304 4.00 11.06 -17.62
N TYR A 305 3.28 10.27 -16.81
CA TYR A 305 1.81 10.22 -16.87
C TYR A 305 1.19 11.58 -16.51
N GLY A 306 1.71 12.28 -15.50
CA GLY A 306 1.30 13.66 -15.20
C GLY A 306 1.50 14.61 -16.38
N ILE A 307 2.69 14.55 -17.01
CA ILE A 307 3.09 15.44 -18.12
C ILE A 307 2.32 15.15 -19.42
N ASN A 308 2.02 13.89 -19.72
CA ASN A 308 1.27 13.52 -20.93
C ASN A 308 -0.24 13.69 -20.80
N SER A 309 -0.76 13.85 -19.59
CA SER A 309 -2.19 13.68 -19.34
C SER A 309 -3.08 14.69 -20.09
N GLY A 310 -4.23 14.22 -20.59
CA GLY A 310 -5.10 14.98 -21.48
C GLY A 310 -4.65 15.02 -22.96
N ARG A 311 -3.66 14.20 -23.36
CA ARG A 311 -3.28 13.97 -24.76
C ARG A 311 -4.02 12.77 -25.34
N THR A 312 -4.95 13.03 -26.25
CA THR A 312 -5.70 12.00 -26.99
C THR A 312 -5.01 11.57 -28.30
N ASP A 313 -3.85 12.14 -28.64
CA ASP A 313 -3.13 11.89 -29.91
C ASP A 313 -2.13 10.70 -29.85
N LEU A 314 -2.16 9.91 -28.78
CA LEU A 314 -1.17 8.86 -28.51
C LEU A 314 -1.59 7.44 -28.97
N GLY A 315 -2.82 7.26 -29.45
CA GLY A 315 -3.33 5.95 -29.86
C GLY A 315 -3.60 5.01 -28.68
N PHE A 316 -3.40 3.70 -28.88
CA PHE A 316 -3.47 2.71 -27.80
C PHE A 316 -2.21 2.78 -26.91
N SER A 317 -2.22 3.73 -25.96
CA SER A 317 -1.22 3.86 -24.91
C SER A 317 -1.78 3.39 -23.56
N PHE A 318 -0.92 2.94 -22.64
CA PHE A 318 -1.37 2.61 -21.27
C PHE A 318 -1.86 3.87 -20.55
N SER A 319 -1.23 5.02 -20.82
CA SER A 319 -1.79 6.34 -20.46
C SER A 319 -3.25 6.53 -20.90
N GLY A 320 -3.64 6.11 -22.11
CA GLY A 320 -5.02 6.20 -22.60
C GLY A 320 -5.98 5.27 -21.83
N LEU A 321 -5.54 4.06 -21.49
CA LEU A 321 -6.29 3.12 -20.65
C LEU A 321 -6.53 3.68 -19.24
N LEU A 322 -5.51 4.30 -18.63
CA LEU A 322 -5.60 4.98 -17.33
C LEU A 322 -6.52 6.20 -17.33
N GLU A 323 -6.75 6.83 -18.49
CA GLU A 323 -7.70 7.95 -18.65
C GLU A 323 -9.10 7.50 -19.09
N TYR A 324 -9.34 6.21 -19.31
CA TYR A 324 -10.65 5.69 -19.68
C TYR A 324 -11.67 5.87 -18.55
N ARG A 325 -12.87 6.35 -18.90
CA ARG A 325 -13.88 6.80 -17.92
C ARG A 325 -14.29 5.73 -16.91
N ALA A 326 -14.39 4.45 -17.32
CA ALA A 326 -14.71 3.38 -16.39
C ALA A 326 -13.59 3.17 -15.35
N VAL A 327 -12.32 3.19 -15.79
CA VAL A 327 -11.16 3.05 -14.90
C VAL A 327 -11.02 4.27 -13.98
N GLU A 328 -11.33 5.49 -14.47
CA GLU A 328 -11.43 6.69 -13.64
C GLU A 328 -12.45 6.53 -12.50
N ILE A 329 -13.65 6.01 -12.81
CA ILE A 329 -14.74 5.79 -11.83
C ILE A 329 -14.35 4.73 -10.80
N ILE A 330 -13.87 3.57 -11.25
CA ILE A 330 -13.34 2.47 -10.42
C ILE A 330 -12.23 3.00 -9.48
N GLY A 331 -11.35 3.85 -10.01
CA GLY A 331 -10.29 4.53 -9.27
C GLY A 331 -10.77 5.53 -8.23
N GLY A 332 -11.96 6.09 -8.42
CA GLY A 332 -12.64 6.93 -7.43
C GLY A 332 -12.99 6.15 -6.16
N PHE A 333 -13.44 4.90 -6.31
CA PHE A 333 -13.90 4.01 -5.23
C PHE A 333 -12.78 3.19 -4.58
N SER A 334 -11.58 3.21 -5.16
CA SER A 334 -10.45 2.31 -4.81
C SER A 334 -10.08 2.26 -3.32
N PHE A 335 -10.35 3.33 -2.57
CA PHE A 335 -10.06 3.41 -1.14
C PHE A 335 -11.11 2.68 -0.30
N ALA A 336 -12.39 2.83 -0.63
CA ALA A 336 -13.45 2.06 0.00
C ALA A 336 -13.32 0.56 -0.33
N VAL A 337 -13.02 0.22 -1.58
CA VAL A 337 -12.69 -1.16 -1.99
C VAL A 337 -11.58 -1.75 -1.13
N TYR A 338 -10.47 -1.01 -0.97
CA TYR A 338 -9.35 -1.43 -0.13
C TYR A 338 -9.74 -1.65 1.34
N CYS A 339 -10.62 -0.81 1.89
CA CYS A 339 -11.05 -0.93 3.29
C CYS A 339 -12.04 -2.09 3.52
N PHE A 340 -12.96 -2.32 2.58
CA PHE A 340 -14.07 -3.29 2.76
C PHE A 340 -13.80 -4.67 2.15
N GLN A 341 -12.70 -4.89 1.43
CA GLN A 341 -12.41 -6.16 0.74
C GLN A 341 -12.57 -7.39 1.65
N PHE A 342 -11.94 -7.38 2.83
CA PHE A 342 -11.99 -8.50 3.77
C PHE A 342 -13.40 -8.69 4.35
N THR A 343 -14.04 -7.61 4.82
CA THR A 343 -15.43 -7.65 5.33
C THR A 343 -16.41 -8.25 4.32
N ILE A 344 -16.36 -7.81 3.06
CA ILE A 344 -17.26 -8.28 2.00
C ILE A 344 -16.93 -9.74 1.62
N PHE A 345 -15.64 -10.13 1.67
CA PHE A 345 -15.23 -11.50 1.44
C PHE A 345 -15.80 -12.45 2.52
N PHE A 346 -15.59 -12.18 3.81
CA PHE A 346 -16.11 -13.03 4.89
C PHE A 346 -17.64 -13.08 4.94
N MET A 347 -18.32 -11.97 4.60
CA MET A 347 -19.78 -11.98 4.45
C MET A 347 -20.27 -12.93 3.33
N ILE A 348 -19.52 -13.04 2.22
CA ILE A 348 -19.85 -13.95 1.12
C ILE A 348 -19.49 -15.40 1.48
N GLU A 349 -18.33 -15.63 2.09
CA GLU A 349 -17.89 -16.95 2.56
C GLU A 349 -18.86 -17.52 3.61
N GLN A 350 -19.24 -16.74 4.61
CA GLN A 350 -20.23 -17.14 5.61
C GLN A 350 -21.62 -17.36 5.02
N TRP A 351 -22.00 -16.58 4.00
CA TRP A 351 -23.24 -16.82 3.27
C TRP A 351 -23.18 -18.15 2.50
N GLN A 352 -22.07 -18.45 1.82
CA GLN A 352 -21.86 -19.74 1.15
C GLN A 352 -21.92 -20.90 2.15
N TYR A 353 -21.21 -20.81 3.28
CA TYR A 353 -21.28 -21.80 4.37
C TYR A 353 -22.72 -22.09 4.80
N ASN A 354 -23.50 -21.03 5.03
CA ASN A 354 -24.89 -21.16 5.44
C ASN A 354 -25.82 -21.74 4.36
N GLN A 355 -25.42 -21.75 3.07
CA GLN A 355 -26.18 -22.37 1.99
C GLN A 355 -25.78 -23.83 1.73
N THR A 356 -24.50 -24.17 1.87
CA THR A 356 -23.95 -25.49 1.50
C THR A 356 -23.76 -26.42 2.69
N GLY A 357 -23.65 -25.89 3.91
CA GLY A 357 -23.16 -26.61 5.09
C GLY A 357 -21.66 -26.95 5.03
N ILE A 358 -20.99 -26.61 3.93
CA ILE A 358 -19.58 -26.92 3.67
C ILE A 358 -18.73 -25.79 4.23
N ASP A 359 -18.00 -26.09 5.30
CA ASP A 359 -17.00 -25.19 5.88
C ASP A 359 -15.78 -25.12 4.96
N SER A 360 -15.64 -23.99 4.27
CA SER A 360 -14.49 -23.66 3.42
C SER A 360 -13.16 -23.81 4.16
N ILE A 361 -13.16 -23.61 5.49
CA ILE A 361 -11.98 -23.60 6.35
C ILE A 361 -11.79 -24.98 7.02
N ALA A 362 -12.85 -25.60 7.54
CA ALA A 362 -12.70 -26.88 8.25
C ALA A 362 -12.40 -28.10 7.36
N ILE A 363 -12.57 -27.99 6.04
CA ILE A 363 -12.13 -29.03 5.09
C ILE A 363 -10.60 -29.05 4.90
N ILE A 364 -9.91 -27.93 5.15
CA ILE A 364 -8.48 -27.74 4.84
C ILE A 364 -7.54 -28.69 5.61
N PRO A 365 -7.72 -28.98 6.91
CA PRO A 365 -6.74 -29.77 7.67
C PRO A 365 -6.80 -31.29 7.43
N HIS A 366 -7.99 -31.84 7.16
CA HIS A 366 -8.23 -33.29 7.20
C HIS A 366 -8.24 -33.99 5.83
N LEU A 367 -8.41 -33.23 4.75
CA LEU A 367 -8.32 -33.74 3.38
C LEU A 367 -6.92 -33.45 2.79
N GLY A 368 -5.93 -34.21 3.27
CA GLY A 368 -4.51 -34.02 2.94
C GLY A 368 -4.25 -33.81 1.45
N ALA A 369 -3.96 -32.57 1.07
CA ALA A 369 -3.73 -32.10 -0.30
C ALA A 369 -4.84 -32.42 -1.34
N VAL A 370 -6.00 -32.94 -0.94
CA VAL A 370 -7.14 -33.15 -1.86
C VAL A 370 -7.83 -31.81 -2.06
N ALA A 371 -7.35 -31.09 -3.07
CA ALA A 371 -7.78 -29.74 -3.40
C ALA A 371 -9.31 -29.59 -3.37
N VAL A 372 -9.80 -28.82 -2.39
CA VAL A 372 -11.08 -28.09 -2.52
C VAL A 372 -11.02 -27.44 -3.89
N PRO A 373 -11.92 -27.78 -4.83
CA PRO A 373 -11.64 -27.57 -6.24
C PRO A 373 -11.54 -26.07 -6.50
N ALA A 374 -10.32 -25.57 -6.76
CA ALA A 374 -9.96 -24.17 -7.00
C ALA A 374 -10.90 -23.38 -7.93
N ARG A 375 -11.60 -24.11 -8.80
CA ARG A 375 -12.72 -23.67 -9.64
C ARG A 375 -13.81 -22.92 -8.85
N LEU A 376 -14.04 -23.30 -7.59
CA LEU A 376 -15.01 -22.72 -6.66
C LEU A 376 -14.53 -21.40 -6.02
N VAL A 377 -13.24 -21.06 -6.11
CA VAL A 377 -12.75 -19.70 -5.80
C VAL A 377 -12.73 -18.86 -7.08
N ALA A 378 -12.18 -19.42 -8.18
CA ALA A 378 -12.07 -18.73 -9.47
C ALA A 378 -13.44 -18.31 -10.06
N GLY A 379 -14.46 -19.15 -9.93
CA GLY A 379 -15.82 -18.86 -10.42
C GLY A 379 -16.53 -17.72 -9.70
N TYR A 380 -16.18 -17.48 -8.43
CA TYR A 380 -16.82 -16.46 -7.58
C TYR A 380 -16.02 -15.16 -7.49
N LEU A 381 -14.74 -15.15 -7.90
CA LEU A 381 -13.89 -13.98 -7.92
C LEU A 381 -14.50 -12.80 -8.71
N LEU A 382 -15.09 -13.04 -9.88
CA LEU A 382 -15.73 -11.98 -10.67
C LEU A 382 -17.02 -11.45 -10.02
N PRO A 383 -17.99 -12.30 -9.58
CA PRO A 383 -19.10 -11.87 -8.73
C PRO A 383 -18.68 -11.08 -7.48
N TYR A 384 -17.66 -11.56 -6.75
CA TYR A 384 -17.13 -10.89 -5.56
C TYR A 384 -16.58 -9.49 -5.89
N LEU A 385 -15.72 -9.38 -6.90
CA LEU A 385 -15.21 -8.08 -7.34
C LEU A 385 -16.34 -7.14 -7.76
N LEU A 386 -17.36 -7.63 -8.46
CA LEU A 386 -18.52 -6.83 -8.83
C LEU A 386 -19.28 -6.31 -7.60
N ILE A 387 -19.59 -7.20 -6.63
CA ILE A 387 -20.25 -6.84 -5.37
C ILE A 387 -19.42 -5.80 -4.60
N LEU A 388 -18.12 -6.04 -4.44
CA LEU A 388 -17.19 -5.17 -3.72
C LEU A 388 -17.10 -3.77 -4.36
N PHE A 389 -16.96 -3.68 -5.69
CA PHE A 389 -16.90 -2.39 -6.38
C PHE A 389 -18.25 -1.65 -6.40
N LEU A 390 -19.38 -2.37 -6.48
CA LEU A 390 -20.72 -1.77 -6.36
C LEU A 390 -20.96 -1.23 -4.94
N PHE A 391 -20.65 -2.01 -3.90
CA PHE A 391 -20.74 -1.61 -2.51
C PHE A 391 -19.86 -0.39 -2.21
N ALA A 392 -18.58 -0.44 -2.62
CA ALA A 392 -17.65 0.66 -2.44
C ALA A 392 -18.08 1.93 -3.22
N GLY A 393 -18.70 1.77 -4.39
CA GLY A 393 -19.30 2.87 -5.15
C GLY A 393 -20.47 3.53 -4.41
N ALA A 394 -21.42 2.72 -3.94
CA ALA A 394 -22.55 3.16 -3.13
C ALA A 394 -22.10 3.87 -1.85
N TRP A 395 -21.17 3.26 -1.10
CA TRP A 395 -20.57 3.85 0.10
C TRP A 395 -19.92 5.20 -0.18
N THR A 396 -19.09 5.28 -1.24
CA THR A 396 -18.37 6.51 -1.59
C THR A 396 -19.34 7.65 -1.91
N LEU A 397 -20.40 7.36 -2.66
CA LEU A 397 -21.37 8.38 -3.11
C LEU A 397 -22.35 8.81 -2.00
N TRP A 398 -22.84 7.86 -1.17
CA TRP A 398 -23.92 8.12 -0.22
C TRP A 398 -23.45 8.39 1.21
N ALA A 399 -22.28 7.90 1.62
CA ALA A 399 -21.73 8.11 2.95
C ALA A 399 -20.45 8.98 2.93
N GLU A 400 -19.40 8.55 2.23
CA GLU A 400 -18.09 9.22 2.31
C GLU A 400 -18.11 10.65 1.78
N GLN A 401 -18.66 10.88 0.58
CA GLN A 401 -18.69 12.22 -0.04
C GLN A 401 -19.50 13.25 0.78
N PRO A 402 -20.72 12.96 1.27
CA PRO A 402 -21.44 13.87 2.15
C PRO A 402 -20.69 14.20 3.45
N VAL A 403 -20.04 13.22 4.08
CA VAL A 403 -19.22 13.45 5.29
C VAL A 403 -18.00 14.31 4.96
N ALA A 404 -17.27 14.01 3.89
CA ALA A 404 -16.13 14.80 3.45
C ALA A 404 -16.52 16.26 3.10
N ALA A 405 -17.68 16.48 2.49
CA ALA A 405 -18.21 17.81 2.22
C ALA A 405 -18.55 18.59 3.51
N ARG A 406 -19.17 17.93 4.50
CA ARG A 406 -19.45 18.52 5.82
C ARG A 406 -18.15 18.86 6.56
N LEU A 407 -17.16 17.96 6.57
CA LEU A 407 -15.83 18.20 7.17
C LEU A 407 -15.10 19.35 6.48
N ALA A 408 -15.16 19.46 5.15
CA ALA A 408 -14.58 20.57 4.40
C ALA A 408 -15.25 21.91 4.73
N ALA A 409 -16.59 21.94 4.84
CA ALA A 409 -17.35 23.13 5.23
C ALA A 409 -17.06 23.56 6.68
N PHE A 410 -17.03 22.61 7.62
CA PHE A 410 -16.63 22.84 9.01
C PHE A 410 -15.21 23.38 9.12
N SER A 411 -14.26 22.72 8.45
CA SER A 411 -12.87 23.13 8.33
C SER A 411 -12.73 24.58 7.82
N LYS A 412 -13.49 24.93 6.76
CA LYS A 412 -13.51 26.28 6.20
C LYS A 412 -14.13 27.32 7.15
N ARG A 413 -15.13 26.94 7.96
CA ARG A 413 -15.80 27.86 8.90
C ARG A 413 -14.95 28.20 10.13
N HIS A 414 -14.21 27.22 10.66
CA HIS A 414 -13.55 27.34 11.97
C HIS A 414 -12.04 27.59 11.89
N PHE A 415 -11.37 27.16 10.82
CA PHE A 415 -9.90 27.15 10.76
C PHE A 415 -9.33 28.01 9.62
N GLU A 416 -9.97 28.04 8.46
CA GLU A 416 -9.72 29.09 7.48
C GLU A 416 -10.38 30.37 8.01
N GLY A 417 -9.57 31.30 8.53
CA GLY A 417 -10.07 32.61 8.91
C GLY A 417 -10.78 33.31 7.75
N PRO A 418 -11.57 34.37 8.00
CA PRO A 418 -12.12 35.16 6.91
C PRO A 418 -10.97 35.48 5.96
N ILE A 419 -11.14 35.14 4.67
CA ILE A 419 -10.16 35.51 3.66
C ILE A 419 -10.18 37.03 3.63
N ILE A 420 -9.29 37.64 4.41
CA ILE A 420 -8.94 39.04 4.28
C ILE A 420 -8.36 39.11 2.88
N ALA A 421 -9.23 39.41 1.93
CA ALA A 421 -8.86 39.56 0.54
C ALA A 421 -7.75 40.60 0.56
N ARG A 422 -6.51 40.15 0.34
CA ARG A 422 -5.36 41.04 0.24
C ARG A 422 -5.78 42.05 -0.82
N GLN A 423 -6.07 43.28 -0.40
CA GLN A 423 -6.36 44.32 -1.37
C GLN A 423 -5.17 44.31 -2.33
N PRO A 424 -5.42 44.19 -3.65
CA PRO A 424 -4.33 44.14 -4.62
C PRO A 424 -3.48 45.37 -4.39
N SER A 425 -2.21 45.18 -4.05
CA SER A 425 -1.34 46.25 -3.57
C SER A 425 -1.22 47.30 -4.67
N THR A 426 -1.93 48.42 -4.49
CA THR A 426 -2.00 49.54 -5.44
C THR A 426 -0.62 50.10 -5.76
N SER A 427 0.35 49.94 -4.86
CA SER A 427 1.75 50.34 -5.00
C SER A 427 2.56 49.67 -6.12
N MET A 428 2.00 48.73 -6.89
CA MET A 428 2.70 48.13 -8.03
C MET A 428 2.35 48.75 -9.40
N GLN A 429 1.29 49.56 -9.51
CA GLN A 429 1.02 50.32 -10.75
C GLN A 429 1.85 51.62 -10.83
N ASP A 430 2.15 52.26 -9.70
CA ASP A 430 2.92 53.52 -9.66
C ASP A 430 4.45 53.37 -9.86
N ARG A 431 4.96 52.15 -10.04
CA ARG A 431 6.41 51.89 -10.21
C ARG A 431 6.85 51.50 -11.63
N VAL A 432 5.97 51.54 -12.62
CA VAL A 432 6.34 51.38 -14.04
C VAL A 432 6.31 52.74 -14.75
N ALA A 433 7.13 53.66 -14.26
CA ALA A 433 7.53 54.81 -15.06
C ALA A 433 8.49 54.32 -16.18
N PRO A 434 8.26 54.65 -17.46
CA PRO A 434 9.10 54.15 -18.55
C PRO A 434 10.47 54.85 -18.55
N SER A 435 11.45 54.24 -17.89
CA SER A 435 12.85 54.69 -17.94
C SER A 435 13.40 54.49 -19.36
N ARG A 436 13.44 55.58 -20.14
CA ARG A 436 14.16 55.65 -21.43
C ARG A 436 15.66 55.48 -21.17
N MET A 437 16.16 54.26 -21.23
CA MET A 437 17.58 53.99 -21.49
C MET A 437 17.71 53.38 -22.88
N GLY A 438 18.40 54.10 -23.77
CA GLY A 438 18.76 53.58 -25.08
C GLY A 438 19.86 52.54 -24.93
N VAL A 439 19.59 51.31 -25.37
CA VAL A 439 20.60 50.27 -25.56
C VAL A 439 20.50 49.82 -27.01
N ALA A 440 21.65 49.69 -27.67
CA ALA A 440 21.74 49.38 -29.08
C ALA A 440 21.15 48.00 -29.41
N SER A 441 20.66 47.87 -30.65
CA SER A 441 20.08 46.67 -31.22
C SER A 441 21.04 45.48 -31.20
N LEU A 442 20.61 44.37 -30.59
CA LEU A 442 21.06 43.03 -30.94
C LEU A 442 19.87 42.30 -31.58
N ASP A 443 20.03 41.86 -32.83
CA ASP A 443 18.97 41.20 -33.60
C ASP A 443 18.72 39.77 -33.07
N LEU A 444 17.74 39.64 -32.17
CA LEU A 444 17.11 38.35 -31.91
C LEU A 444 15.94 38.18 -32.89
N VAL A 445 15.97 37.11 -33.67
CA VAL A 445 14.92 36.79 -34.66
C VAL A 445 13.58 36.55 -33.96
N VAL A 446 12.72 37.57 -33.99
CA VAL A 446 11.34 37.49 -33.47
C VAL A 446 10.48 36.68 -34.46
N PRO A 447 9.76 35.64 -34.02
CA PRO A 447 8.85 34.91 -34.90
C PRO A 447 7.72 35.83 -35.40
N PRO A 448 7.23 35.64 -36.64
CA PRO A 448 6.33 36.60 -37.28
C PRO A 448 5.02 36.80 -36.51
N LYS A 449 4.58 38.06 -36.39
CA LYS A 449 3.36 38.50 -35.67
C LYS A 449 2.13 37.63 -35.95
N ALA A 450 1.98 37.14 -37.18
CA ALA A 450 0.89 36.26 -37.62
C ALA A 450 0.68 35.02 -36.72
N ALA A 451 1.73 34.46 -36.11
CA ALA A 451 1.62 33.32 -35.20
C ALA A 451 0.99 33.71 -33.84
N VAL A 452 1.35 34.88 -33.31
CA VAL A 452 0.82 35.41 -32.04
C VAL A 452 -0.61 35.91 -32.21
N GLU A 453 -0.92 36.51 -33.35
CA GLU A 453 -2.27 36.99 -33.70
C GLU A 453 -3.23 35.83 -33.99
N SER A 454 -2.79 34.76 -34.67
CA SER A 454 -3.58 33.53 -34.82
C SER A 454 -3.93 32.87 -33.48
N TYR A 455 -3.02 32.92 -32.50
CA TYR A 455 -3.27 32.37 -31.17
C TYR A 455 -4.25 33.23 -30.36
N ARG A 456 -4.20 34.56 -30.50
CA ARG A 456 -5.19 35.48 -29.88
C ARG A 456 -6.57 35.34 -30.52
N ALA A 457 -6.64 35.27 -31.86
CA ALA A 457 -7.90 35.13 -32.60
C ALA A 457 -8.67 33.84 -32.25
N ARG A 458 -7.96 32.70 -32.09
CA ARG A 458 -8.59 31.45 -31.64
C ARG A 458 -9.15 31.53 -30.22
N ARG A 459 -8.54 32.34 -29.34
CA ARG A 459 -8.98 32.52 -27.95
C ARG A 459 -10.14 33.52 -27.81
N SER A 460 -10.28 34.48 -28.73
CA SER A 460 -11.46 35.37 -28.78
C SER A 460 -12.69 34.68 -29.37
N LEU A 461 -12.50 33.78 -30.36
CA LEU A 461 -13.60 33.03 -30.97
C LEU A 461 -14.28 32.04 -30.00
N THR A 462 -13.58 31.55 -28.96
CA THR A 462 -14.21 30.74 -27.90
C THR A 462 -14.96 31.58 -26.85
N ALA A 463 -14.84 32.91 -26.89
CA ALA A 463 -15.43 33.82 -25.90
C ALA A 463 -16.68 34.57 -26.42
N GLN A 464 -17.14 34.26 -27.64
CA GLN A 464 -18.32 34.87 -28.27
C GLN A 464 -19.31 33.79 -28.74
N ALA A 465 -19.94 33.10 -27.79
CA ALA A 465 -21.25 32.47 -27.98
C ALA A 465 -22.33 33.45 -27.47
N PRO A 466 -23.47 33.60 -28.16
CA PRO A 466 -24.41 34.68 -27.89
C PRO A 466 -25.15 34.51 -26.54
N ALA A 467 -25.30 35.62 -25.82
CA ALA A 467 -26.07 35.67 -24.58
C ALA A 467 -27.58 35.59 -24.85
N LEU A 468 -28.21 34.50 -24.41
CA LEU A 468 -29.66 34.38 -24.25
C LEU A 468 -29.99 34.62 -22.77
N ASN A 469 -30.81 35.64 -22.50
CA ASN A 469 -31.11 36.09 -21.14
C ASN A 469 -32.23 35.29 -20.45
N SER A 470 -32.16 35.30 -19.11
CA SER A 470 -33.25 35.12 -18.13
C SER A 470 -34.05 33.80 -18.07
N VAL A 471 -33.55 32.83 -17.29
CA VAL A 471 -34.31 31.96 -16.36
C VAL A 471 -33.43 31.69 -15.12
N PRO A 472 -33.95 31.69 -13.87
CA PRO A 472 -33.09 31.64 -12.67
C PRO A 472 -32.52 30.24 -12.35
N SER A 473 -31.34 30.22 -11.74
CA SER A 473 -30.62 28.99 -11.37
C SER A 473 -31.31 28.21 -10.25
N ALA A 474 -31.94 27.09 -10.60
CA ALA A 474 -32.52 26.13 -9.66
C ALA A 474 -31.70 24.82 -9.57
N ARG A 475 -31.91 24.09 -8.47
CA ARG A 475 -31.20 22.86 -8.11
C ARG A 475 -31.68 21.65 -8.92
N TYR A 476 -30.77 20.72 -9.18
CA TYR A 476 -31.01 19.30 -9.47
C TYR A 476 -29.94 18.53 -8.68
N PHE A 477 -30.17 17.51 -7.84
CA PHE A 477 -31.32 16.61 -7.67
C PHE A 477 -31.71 15.88 -8.96
N VAL A 478 -31.12 14.70 -9.12
CA VAL A 478 -31.48 13.72 -10.16
C VAL A 478 -32.46 12.73 -9.54
N SER A 479 -33.69 12.72 -10.02
CA SER A 479 -34.64 11.62 -9.87
C SER A 479 -35.59 11.64 -11.06
N SER A 480 -35.89 10.45 -11.62
CA SER A 480 -36.87 10.18 -12.70
C SER A 480 -36.57 10.84 -14.06
N HIS A 481 -36.70 10.19 -15.21
CA HIS A 481 -37.92 9.56 -15.73
C HIS A 481 -37.59 8.45 -16.76
N VAL A 482 -38.34 7.35 -16.72
CA VAL A 482 -39.06 6.81 -17.90
C VAL A 482 -40.35 6.18 -17.39
N GLU A 483 -41.49 6.84 -17.61
CA GLU A 483 -42.83 6.24 -17.50
C GLU A 483 -43.81 7.04 -18.38
N ALA A 484 -44.48 6.34 -19.32
CA ALA A 484 -45.63 6.75 -20.14
C ALA A 484 -46.04 5.51 -20.97
N GLN A 485 -47.06 4.74 -20.55
CA GLN A 485 -48.48 4.89 -20.91
C GLN A 485 -48.82 4.73 -22.40
N ILE A 486 -49.49 3.61 -22.75
CA ILE A 486 -50.73 3.53 -23.57
C ILE A 486 -51.60 2.40 -22.96
N GLU A 487 -52.91 2.46 -23.21
CA GLU A 487 -54.01 1.77 -22.52
C GLU A 487 -54.31 0.31 -22.95
N ALA A 488 -55.35 -0.27 -22.35
CA ALA A 488 -55.75 -1.68 -22.39
C ALA A 488 -56.57 -2.11 -23.61
N GLU A 489 -56.65 -3.43 -23.82
CA GLU A 489 -57.82 -4.10 -24.41
C GLU A 489 -57.97 -5.53 -23.85
N ASP A 490 -59.20 -5.96 -23.57
CA ASP A 490 -59.56 -7.28 -23.03
C ASP A 490 -59.61 -8.35 -24.13
N ILE A 491 -59.13 -9.58 -23.86
CA ILE A 491 -59.68 -10.83 -24.41
C ILE A 491 -59.64 -11.94 -23.34
N GLU A 492 -60.78 -12.59 -23.14
CA GLU A 492 -60.98 -13.75 -22.23
C GLU A 492 -60.50 -15.09 -22.83
N ASP A 493 -60.44 -16.12 -21.96
CA ASP A 493 -60.56 -17.56 -22.26
C ASP A 493 -59.62 -18.22 -23.31
N ALA A 494 -58.83 -19.20 -22.83
CA ALA A 494 -59.17 -20.63 -23.00
C ALA A 494 -58.12 -21.61 -22.39
N GLN A 495 -58.61 -22.71 -21.81
CA GLN A 495 -57.92 -24.03 -21.65
C GLN A 495 -56.73 -24.11 -20.65
N ARG A 496 -56.61 -25.01 -19.66
CA ARG A 496 -57.28 -26.31 -19.31
C ARG A 496 -57.21 -27.38 -20.43
N VAL A 497 -56.57 -28.56 -20.33
CA VAL A 497 -55.96 -29.28 -19.17
C VAL A 497 -54.64 -30.02 -19.57
N PRO A 498 -54.45 -31.36 -19.50
CA PRO A 498 -53.63 -32.04 -18.49
C PRO A 498 -52.34 -32.77 -18.98
N PHE A 499 -51.58 -33.22 -17.98
CA PHE A 499 -50.88 -34.52 -17.85
C PHE A 499 -51.03 -35.57 -18.99
N GLU A 500 -49.88 -36.01 -19.51
CA GLU A 500 -49.53 -37.32 -20.15
C GLU A 500 -47.97 -37.30 -20.28
N GLY A 501 -47.19 -38.38 -20.20
CA GLY A 501 -47.49 -39.80 -20.00
C GLY A 501 -46.61 -40.69 -20.92
N GLU A 502 -45.41 -41.10 -20.46
CA GLU A 502 -44.45 -42.07 -21.08
C GLU A 502 -43.29 -42.20 -20.05
N GLU A 503 -42.91 -43.31 -19.40
CA GLU A 503 -43.11 -44.78 -19.51
C GLU A 503 -42.23 -45.52 -20.55
N HIS A 504 -41.60 -46.63 -20.11
CA HIS A 504 -40.60 -47.50 -20.80
C HIS A 504 -39.22 -46.84 -21.12
N ASP A 505 -38.05 -47.50 -21.20
CA ASP A 505 -37.55 -48.88 -20.91
C ASP A 505 -35.99 -48.83 -20.89
N SER A 506 -35.16 -49.80 -20.46
CA SER A 506 -35.21 -50.87 -19.42
C SER A 506 -33.81 -51.54 -19.32
N LEU A 507 -33.51 -52.28 -18.23
CA LEU A 507 -32.32 -53.15 -18.01
C LEU A 507 -30.96 -52.39 -17.89
N GLU A 508 -29.99 -52.75 -17.05
CA GLU A 508 -29.42 -54.09 -16.80
C GLU A 508 -29.08 -54.35 -15.31
N ASP A 509 -29.20 -55.62 -14.92
CA ASP A 509 -28.79 -56.17 -13.61
C ASP A 509 -27.29 -56.48 -13.57
N VAL A 510 -26.63 -56.21 -12.44
CA VAL A 510 -25.36 -56.85 -12.04
C VAL A 510 -25.41 -57.15 -10.53
N ASP A 511 -25.78 -58.38 -10.22
CA ASP A 511 -25.51 -59.04 -8.92
C ASP A 511 -24.05 -59.53 -8.84
N SER A 512 -23.68 -60.11 -7.68
CA SER A 512 -22.37 -60.69 -7.28
C SER A 512 -21.37 -59.66 -6.71
N GLU A 513 -20.67 -59.89 -5.59
CA GLU A 513 -20.59 -60.98 -4.59
C GLU A 513 -20.44 -60.27 -3.20
N GLU A 514 -21.13 -60.67 -2.11
CA GLU A 514 -20.74 -61.75 -1.16
C GLU A 514 -19.24 -61.85 -0.87
N ASP A 515 -18.80 -61.31 0.27
CA ASP A 515 -17.67 -61.82 1.05
C ASP A 515 -17.93 -61.50 2.54
N ASP A 516 -18.31 -62.53 3.30
CA ASP A 516 -18.21 -62.58 4.77
C ASP A 516 -16.76 -62.91 5.15
N ASP A 517 -16.25 -62.34 6.25
CA ASP A 517 -15.29 -62.95 7.19
C ASP A 517 -15.04 -61.94 8.33
N ALA A 518 -15.41 -62.28 9.58
CA ALA A 518 -14.53 -62.88 10.59
C ALA A 518 -13.53 -61.84 11.16
N ASP A 519 -13.80 -61.26 12.32
CA ASP A 519 -13.41 -61.76 13.66
C ASP A 519 -12.12 -61.06 14.12
N ASP A 520 -11.80 -61.17 15.41
CA ASP A 520 -10.59 -60.65 16.10
C ASP A 520 -10.50 -59.09 16.25
N GLU A 521 -10.11 -58.52 17.40
CA GLU A 521 -9.77 -59.09 18.72
C GLU A 521 -10.07 -58.03 19.81
N ASP A 522 -10.41 -58.48 21.03
CA ASP A 522 -10.50 -57.61 22.20
C ASP A 522 -9.08 -57.31 22.74
N GLU A 523 -8.68 -56.05 22.84
CA GLU A 523 -7.52 -55.63 23.66
C GLU A 523 -7.98 -54.62 24.72
N ASP A 524 -8.22 -55.16 25.92
CA ASP A 524 -8.25 -54.41 27.18
C ASP A 524 -6.81 -53.98 27.53
N GLU A 525 -6.54 -52.68 27.60
CA GLU A 525 -5.39 -52.13 28.34
C GLU A 525 -5.91 -51.24 29.49
N ASP A 526 -6.01 -51.85 30.67
CA ASP A 526 -5.91 -51.18 31.98
C ASP A 526 -4.47 -50.63 32.18
N GLU A 527 -4.21 -50.01 33.35
CA GLU A 527 -2.90 -49.48 33.82
C GLU A 527 -2.56 -48.07 33.24
N ASP A 528 -2.29 -47.00 34.01
CA ASP A 528 -2.13 -46.85 35.47
C ASP A 528 -2.71 -45.53 36.01
N GLU A 529 -3.19 -45.58 37.27
CA GLU A 529 -3.35 -44.41 38.14
C GLU A 529 -2.01 -44.14 38.85
N ASP A 530 -1.34 -43.02 38.55
CA ASP A 530 -0.20 -42.54 39.35
C ASP A 530 -0.49 -41.16 39.95
N ASP A 531 -0.71 -41.16 41.27
CA ASP A 531 -0.73 -39.96 42.12
C ASP A 531 0.70 -39.42 42.30
N GLU A 532 1.00 -38.19 41.84
CA GLU A 532 2.11 -37.42 42.41
C GLU A 532 1.64 -36.05 42.92
N ASP A 533 1.51 -35.96 44.25
CA ASP A 533 1.36 -34.72 45.01
C ASP A 533 2.57 -33.79 44.78
N GLY A 534 2.31 -32.65 44.13
CA GLY A 534 3.32 -31.64 43.79
C GLY A 534 3.10 -30.28 44.47
N GLU A 535 2.88 -30.25 45.79
CA GLU A 535 2.91 -28.99 46.55
C GLU A 535 4.29 -28.31 46.38
N ASN A 536 4.31 -27.08 45.87
CA ASN A 536 5.46 -26.17 46.03
C ASN A 536 5.00 -24.72 46.15
N ASP A 537 5.39 -24.11 47.27
CA ASP A 537 5.05 -22.73 47.63
C ASP A 537 5.62 -21.71 46.64
N ILE A 538 4.77 -20.76 46.21
CA ILE A 538 5.21 -19.44 45.73
C ILE A 538 4.33 -18.36 46.37
N ASP A 539 4.49 -18.20 47.69
CA ASP A 539 4.29 -16.90 48.33
C ASP A 539 5.57 -16.07 48.11
N ASP A 540 5.55 -15.08 47.20
CA ASP A 540 5.95 -13.71 47.57
C ASP A 540 5.70 -12.64 46.49
N PHE A 541 5.70 -11.39 46.97
CA PHE A 541 5.89 -10.12 46.23
C PHE A 541 4.73 -9.41 45.50
N MET A 542 4.18 -8.46 46.28
CA MET A 542 3.73 -7.10 45.91
C MET A 542 2.29 -6.89 45.41
N SER A 543 1.39 -6.84 46.40
CA SER A 543 0.30 -5.86 46.37
C SER A 543 0.83 -4.43 46.50
N PHE A 544 0.33 -3.49 45.69
CA PHE A 544 0.48 -2.05 45.95
C PHE A 544 -0.88 -1.40 46.22
N GLY A 545 -1.16 -1.21 47.50
CA GLY A 545 -2.34 -0.49 47.98
C GLY A 545 -2.24 1.02 47.78
N THR A 546 -3.40 1.66 47.62
CA THR A 546 -3.54 3.12 47.53
C THR A 546 -3.55 3.78 48.91
N SER A 547 -2.85 4.91 49.11
CA SER A 547 -3.27 5.99 50.06
C SER A 547 -2.43 7.29 50.00
N ARG A 548 -3.01 8.32 49.38
CA ARG A 548 -3.37 9.65 49.93
C ARG A 548 -2.45 10.45 50.92
N VAL A 549 -2.27 11.75 50.56
CA VAL A 549 -2.13 13.00 51.38
C VAL A 549 -0.74 13.42 51.94
N GLY A 550 -0.41 14.71 51.72
CA GLY A 550 0.60 15.49 52.48
C GLY A 550 1.66 16.19 51.60
N SER A 551 1.39 17.31 50.91
CA SER A 551 1.61 18.70 51.39
C SER A 551 2.93 18.96 52.15
N ASP A 552 3.92 19.58 51.50
CA ASP A 552 4.35 20.95 51.84
C ASP A 552 5.37 21.56 50.85
N ALA A 553 5.60 22.87 50.96
CA ALA A 553 6.38 23.68 50.01
C ALA A 553 7.79 24.03 50.52
N GLY A 554 8.75 24.32 49.63
CA GLY A 554 10.02 24.94 50.06
C GLY A 554 11.16 25.04 49.03
N LEU A 555 11.29 26.22 48.42
CA LEU A 555 12.55 26.95 48.15
C LEU A 555 13.75 26.28 47.41
N ALA A 556 13.94 26.76 46.18
CA ALA A 556 15.19 27.22 45.55
C ALA A 556 16.57 27.01 46.24
N SER A 557 17.56 26.52 45.46
CA SER A 557 18.87 27.17 45.31
C SER A 557 19.69 26.58 44.15
N GLU A 558 20.36 27.46 43.41
CA GLU A 558 21.48 27.18 42.51
C GLU A 558 22.62 26.39 43.19
N ARG A 559 23.37 25.58 42.43
CA ARG A 559 24.82 25.79 42.23
C ARG A 559 25.45 24.93 41.11
N THR A 560 26.67 25.33 40.75
CA THR A 560 27.40 25.05 39.51
C THR A 560 28.67 24.23 39.74
N LEU A 561 29.13 23.51 38.70
CA LEU A 561 30.51 22.97 38.53
C LEU A 561 30.89 21.83 39.54
N THR A 562 31.86 20.93 39.30
CA THR A 562 33.04 20.93 38.39
C THR A 562 33.48 19.49 38.05
N SER A 563 34.45 19.33 37.14
CA SER A 563 35.08 18.06 36.69
C SER A 563 36.22 17.52 37.58
N ALA A 564 36.33 16.18 37.66
CA ALA A 564 37.57 15.36 37.74
C ALA A 564 37.13 13.86 37.69
N ALA A 565 37.69 12.88 36.97
CA ALA A 565 39.06 12.55 36.53
C ALA A 565 39.99 12.03 37.65
N PHE A 566 40.06 10.70 37.88
CA PHE A 566 41.29 9.88 37.91
C PHE A 566 41.05 8.37 38.20
N ARG A 567 42.11 7.54 37.97
CA ARG A 567 42.26 6.07 38.20
C ARG A 567 41.52 5.18 37.19
N SER A 568 42.13 4.24 36.46
CA SER A 568 43.45 3.58 36.54
C SER A 568 43.75 2.83 37.84
N ASP A 569 43.74 1.50 37.75
CA ASP A 569 44.88 0.57 37.97
C ASP A 569 44.30 -0.84 38.13
N GLY A 570 44.98 -1.88 37.63
CA GLY A 570 44.48 -3.27 37.67
C GLY A 570 44.94 -4.13 36.50
N GLU A 571 46.24 -4.31 36.35
CA GLU A 571 46.80 -5.51 35.72
C GLU A 571 46.59 -6.70 36.66
N ASP A 572 46.42 -7.91 36.11
CA ASP A 572 47.19 -9.10 36.49
C ASP A 572 46.87 -10.25 35.50
N ASP A 573 47.85 -11.14 35.33
CA ASP A 573 47.92 -12.16 34.27
C ASP A 573 47.05 -13.40 34.56
N GLU A 574 46.79 -14.21 33.51
CA GLU A 574 47.21 -15.62 33.53
C GLU A 574 47.24 -16.24 32.12
N ASP A 575 48.26 -17.07 31.89
CA ASP A 575 48.47 -17.84 30.66
C ASP A 575 47.41 -18.93 30.47
N ASP A 576 47.09 -19.29 29.22
CA ASP A 576 47.23 -20.70 28.87
C ASP A 576 47.51 -20.91 27.37
N SER A 577 48.36 -21.88 27.07
CA SER A 577 48.87 -22.12 25.71
C SER A 577 48.74 -23.59 25.30
N ALA A 578 48.01 -23.83 24.21
CA ALA A 578 47.80 -25.18 23.67
C ALA A 578 48.17 -25.24 22.18
N SER A 579 49.39 -25.69 21.92
CA SER A 579 49.94 -25.97 20.60
C SER A 579 49.41 -27.27 19.99
N ILE A 580 49.06 -27.26 18.70
CA ILE A 580 49.02 -28.48 17.87
C ILE A 580 49.75 -28.22 16.53
N GLU A 581 50.99 -28.70 16.45
CA GLU A 581 51.57 -29.20 15.19
C GLU A 581 50.86 -30.52 14.82
N GLY A 582 50.72 -30.97 13.57
CA GLY A 582 51.22 -30.50 12.29
C GLY A 582 51.44 -31.71 11.37
N MET A 583 51.11 -31.60 10.07
CA MET A 583 51.50 -32.52 8.98
C MET A 583 50.96 -31.93 7.65
N GLY A 584 51.63 -32.06 6.49
CA GLY A 584 52.91 -32.72 6.26
C GLY A 584 53.22 -33.08 4.80
N GLY A 585 53.13 -32.13 3.85
CA GLY A 585 53.68 -32.28 2.48
C GLY A 585 52.85 -33.11 1.48
N SER A 586 53.21 -33.18 0.18
CA SER A 586 54.19 -32.39 -0.59
C SER A 586 54.01 -32.61 -2.12
N ARG A 587 54.54 -31.68 -2.94
CA ARG A 587 54.94 -31.87 -4.37
C ARG A 587 53.79 -32.08 -5.40
N ASN A 588 53.92 -31.72 -6.68
CA ASN A 588 54.96 -30.99 -7.44
C ASN A 588 54.37 -30.49 -8.78
N ALA A 589 54.94 -29.41 -9.35
CA ALA A 589 55.20 -29.19 -10.81
C ALA A 589 54.01 -29.28 -11.83
N ASP A 590 53.99 -28.60 -12.98
CA ASP A 590 54.86 -27.58 -13.60
C ASP A 590 54.12 -26.96 -14.80
N LEU A 591 54.49 -25.73 -15.21
CA LEU A 591 54.27 -25.14 -16.57
C LEU A 591 52.79 -24.90 -17.02
N ASP A 592 52.44 -23.98 -17.95
CA ASP A 592 53.22 -22.98 -18.70
C ASP A 592 52.42 -21.69 -18.99
N ALA A 593 53.03 -20.73 -19.69
CA ALA A 593 52.65 -19.33 -19.81
C ALA A 593 51.36 -19.00 -20.60
N GLY A 594 50.71 -17.89 -20.19
CA GLY A 594 49.58 -17.27 -20.90
C GLY A 594 49.45 -15.76 -20.62
N ARG A 595 50.35 -14.94 -21.19
CA ARG A 595 50.25 -13.45 -21.11
C ARG A 595 48.96 -12.94 -21.78
N THR A 596 48.16 -12.15 -21.05
CA THR A 596 47.57 -10.91 -21.58
C THR A 596 47.46 -9.85 -20.50
N SER A 597 47.62 -8.59 -20.89
CA SER A 597 47.70 -7.40 -20.04
C SER A 597 46.34 -6.71 -19.87
N GLY A 598 46.01 -6.24 -18.67
CA GLY A 598 44.79 -5.46 -18.44
C GLY A 598 44.72 -4.77 -17.06
N ALA A 599 45.29 -3.57 -16.97
CA ALA A 599 45.17 -2.58 -15.89
C ALA A 599 44.35 -2.93 -14.62
N LYS A 600 45.05 -3.21 -13.50
CA LYS A 600 44.49 -3.02 -12.14
C LYS A 600 44.88 -1.63 -11.62
N MET A 601 43.90 -0.77 -11.40
CA MET A 601 44.07 0.47 -10.63
C MET A 601 43.58 0.19 -9.19
N GLY A 602 44.52 0.07 -8.25
CA GLY A 602 44.21 -0.25 -6.87
C GLY A 602 43.77 0.98 -6.06
N TRP A 603 42.84 0.76 -5.14
CA TRP A 603 42.62 1.64 -3.98
C TRP A 603 42.58 0.75 -2.74
N ALA A 604 43.63 0.86 -1.93
CA ALA A 604 43.60 0.35 -0.56
C ALA A 604 42.99 1.43 0.33
N PHE A 605 42.20 1.01 1.33
CA PHE A 605 41.97 1.84 2.50
C PHE A 605 42.27 1.03 3.76
N SER A 606 43.15 1.60 4.59
CA SER A 606 43.60 1.01 5.84
C SER A 606 42.52 1.15 6.90
N THR A 607 42.34 0.09 7.68
CA THR A 607 41.79 0.17 9.04
C THR A 607 42.70 1.01 9.93
N CYS A 608 42.11 1.77 10.87
CA CYS A 608 42.74 2.18 12.13
C CYS A 608 41.71 2.84 13.06
N ALA A 609 41.77 2.49 14.36
CA ALA A 609 40.91 2.94 15.47
C ALA A 609 39.43 2.54 15.36
#